data_AF-A0A7Y0WER0-F1
#
_entry.id   AF-A0A7Y0WER0-F1
#
_cell.length_a   1.000
_cell.length_b   1.000
_cell.length_c   1.000
_cell.angle_alpha   90.00
_cell.angle_beta   90.00
_cell.angle_gamma   90.00
#
_symmetry.space_group_name_H-M   'P 1'
#
loop_
_entity.id
_entity.type
_entity.pdbx_description
1 polymer ?
#
loop_
_entity_poly.entity_id
_entity_poly.type
_entity_poly.pdbx_seq_one_letter_code
_entity_poly.pdbx_strand_id
1 'polypeptide(L)'
;MALFLADLLTGSHAIRERHLRQARTIQAEISNRLHKDNPWTWQRKHPAWFLNRHVNQYAESTRYYWLLTAHLLTLRLGKFNLSMKVKNRSEAG
;
A
#
# COMPACT_ATOMS: atom_id res chain seq x y z
N MET A 1 12.05 -0.59 1.30
CA MET A 1 10.78 -1.04 1.89
C MET A 1 10.83 -2.28 2.76
N ALA A 2 11.64 -3.30 2.44
CA ALA A 2 11.62 -4.54 3.21
C ALA A 2 11.99 -4.37 4.70
N LEU A 3 13.08 -3.65 4.97
CA LEU A 3 13.51 -3.31 6.34
C LEU A 3 12.51 -2.39 7.05
N PHE A 4 11.76 -1.58 6.29
CA PHE A 4 10.75 -0.68 6.84
C PHE A 4 9.51 -1.42 7.32
N LEU A 5 9.13 -2.55 6.71
CA LEU A 5 7.98 -3.34 7.21
C LEU A 5 8.39 -4.50 8.11
N ALA A 6 9.66 -4.89 8.07
CA ALA A 6 10.19 -6.00 8.85
C ALA A 6 9.90 -5.90 10.35
N ASP A 7 10.08 -4.73 10.96
CA ASP A 7 9.86 -4.59 12.43
C ASP A 7 8.38 -4.44 12.82
N LEU A 8 7.49 -4.17 11.85
CA LEU A 8 6.05 -4.05 12.10
C LEU A 8 5.33 -5.39 11.96
N LEU A 9 5.94 -6.33 11.23
CA LEU A 9 5.37 -7.64 10.91
C LEU A 9 5.88 -8.67 11.92
N THR A 10 5.23 -8.74 13.09
CA THR A 10 5.50 -9.71 14.17
C THR A 10 4.82 -11.07 13.96
N GLY A 11 4.27 -11.34 12.78
CA GLY A 11 3.54 -12.57 12.45
C GLY A 11 4.36 -13.65 11.73
N SER A 12 3.67 -14.70 11.26
CA SER A 12 4.25 -15.83 10.53
C SER A 12 5.11 -15.42 9.33
N HIS A 13 6.20 -16.16 9.09
CA HIS A 13 7.16 -15.91 8.01
C HIS A 13 6.48 -15.77 6.64
N ALA A 14 5.49 -16.62 6.34
CA ALA A 14 4.77 -16.60 5.07
C ALA A 14 3.94 -15.31 4.87
N ILE A 15 3.32 -14.81 5.95
CA ILE A 15 2.55 -13.56 5.93
C ILE A 15 3.51 -12.37 5.78
N ARG A 16 4.65 -12.41 6.49
CA ARG A 16 5.69 -11.40 6.40
C ARG A 16 6.24 -11.30 4.97
N GLU A 17 6.60 -12.42 4.35
CA GLU A 17 7.08 -12.43 2.96
C GLU A 17 6.07 -11.87 1.96
N ARG A 18 4.78 -12.19 2.13
CA ARG A 18 3.72 -11.64 1.27
C ARG A 18 3.70 -10.11 1.37
N HIS A 19 3.68 -9.55 2.57
CA HIS A 19 3.70 -8.09 2.76
C HIS A 19 4.98 -7.45 2.24
N LEU A 20 6.13 -8.12 2.39
CA LEU A 20 7.42 -7.64 1.86
C LEU A 20 7.41 -7.58 0.33
N ARG A 21 6.88 -8.60 -0.35
CA ARG A 21 6.73 -8.60 -1.82
C ARG A 21 5.82 -7.47 -2.27
N GLN A 22 4.64 -7.32 -1.65
CA GLN A 22 3.69 -6.26 -1.98
C GLN A 22 4.31 -4.87 -1.78
N ALA A 23 5.02 -4.65 -0.67
CA ALA A 23 5.67 -3.37 -0.41
C ALA A 23 6.82 -3.05 -1.37
N ARG A 24 7.55 -4.07 -1.84
CA ARG A 24 8.56 -3.90 -2.90
C ARG A 24 7.90 -3.49 -4.21
N THR A 25 6.77 -4.10 -4.59
CA THR A 25 5.99 -3.69 -5.76
C THR A 25 5.52 -2.24 -5.65
N ILE A 26 4.96 -1.86 -4.50
CA ILE A 26 4.55 -0.47 -4.24
C ILE A 26 5.75 0.49 -4.37
N GLN A 27 6.92 0.10 -3.84
CA GLN A 27 8.13 0.91 -3.94
C GLN A 27 8.62 1.07 -5.36
N ALA A 28 8.64 0.00 -6.15
CA ALA A 28 9.08 0.05 -7.53
C ALA A 28 8.18 0.97 -8.36
N GLU A 29 6.86 0.83 -8.24
CA GLU A 29 5.89 1.67 -8.96
C GLU A 29 5.98 3.15 -8.57
N ILE A 30 6.11 3.45 -7.27
CA ILE A 30 6.26 4.81 -6.78
C ILE A 30 7.61 5.40 -7.21
N SER A 31 8.70 4.62 -7.17
CA SER A 31 10.02 5.08 -7.58
C SER A 31 10.06 5.38 -9.07
N ASN A 32 9.50 4.48 -9.89
CA ASN A 32 9.47 4.64 -11.34
C ASN A 32 8.71 5.91 -11.76
N ARG A 33 7.58 6.21 -11.11
CA ARG A 33 6.75 7.36 -11.50
C ARG A 33 7.12 8.67 -10.81
N LEU A 34 7.46 8.62 -9.54
CA LEU A 34 7.63 9.81 -8.69
C LEU A 34 9.08 10.07 -8.31
N HIS A 35 10.03 9.24 -8.78
CA HIS A 35 11.46 9.31 -8.45
C HIS A 35 11.69 9.38 -6.93
N LYS A 36 10.88 8.63 -6.17
CA LYS A 36 10.95 8.54 -4.70
C LYS A 36 11.23 7.12 -4.26
N ASP A 37 12.51 6.79 -4.31
CA ASP A 37 13.14 5.57 -3.85
C ASP A 37 13.14 5.43 -2.32
N ASN A 38 13.22 6.55 -1.58
CA ASN A 38 13.26 6.54 -0.12
C ASN A 38 11.85 6.53 0.53
N PRO A 39 11.47 5.44 1.25
CA PRO A 39 10.22 5.31 2.01
C PRO A 39 9.92 6.45 2.98
N TRP A 40 10.95 6.98 3.64
CA TRP A 40 10.81 8.03 4.66
C TRP A 40 10.30 9.34 4.08
N THR A 41 10.56 9.57 2.79
CA THR A 41 10.08 10.76 2.07
C THR A 41 8.66 10.63 1.55
N TRP A 42 8.00 9.48 1.81
CA TRP A 42 6.67 9.23 1.30
C TRP A 42 5.61 10.03 2.08
N GLN A 43 4.66 10.58 1.33
CA GLN A 43 3.47 11.24 1.83
C GLN A 43 2.26 10.36 1.54
N ARG A 44 1.14 10.57 2.25
CA ARG A 44 -0.12 9.79 2.09
C ARG A 44 -0.55 9.63 0.63
N LYS A 45 -0.30 10.65 -0.20
CA LYS A 45 -0.65 10.67 -1.62
C LYS A 45 0.03 9.57 -2.45
N HIS A 46 1.21 9.08 -2.07
CA HIS A 46 1.94 8.08 -2.86
C HIS A 46 1.33 6.67 -2.76
N PRO A 47 1.14 6.08 -1.56
CA PRO A 47 0.44 4.80 -1.44
C PRO A 47 -1.04 4.90 -1.86
N ALA A 48 -1.72 6.03 -1.61
CA ALA A 48 -3.09 6.23 -2.08
C ALA A 48 -3.19 6.24 -3.62
N TRP A 49 -2.24 6.88 -4.30
CA TRP A 49 -2.15 6.86 -5.76
C TRP A 49 -1.93 5.44 -6.29
N PHE A 50 -1.03 4.67 -5.67
CA PHE A 50 -0.79 3.28 -6.05
C PHE A 50 -2.07 2.45 -5.93
N LEU A 51 -2.77 2.54 -4.80
CA LEU A 51 -4.02 1.82 -4.57
C LEU A 51 -5.07 2.16 -5.64
N ASN A 52 -5.24 3.45 -5.95
CA ASN A 52 -6.23 3.87 -6.94
C ASN A 52 -5.90 3.39 -8.37
N ARG A 53 -4.63 3.24 -8.72
CA ARG A 53 -4.20 2.80 -10.05
C ARG A 53 -4.12 1.27 -10.19
N HIS A 54 -3.48 0.60 -9.23
CA HIS A 54 -3.20 -0.83 -9.30
C HIS A 54 -4.30 -1.67 -8.68
N VAL A 55 -4.86 -1.23 -7.55
CA VAL A 55 -5.74 -2.09 -6.74
C VAL A 55 -7.18 -2.07 -7.24
N ASN A 56 -7.62 -0.97 -7.88
CA ASN A 56 -8.92 -0.90 -8.54
C ASN A 56 -9.14 -1.95 -9.65
N GLN A 57 -8.07 -2.56 -10.18
CA GLN A 57 -8.15 -3.57 -11.25
C GLN A 57 -8.29 -5.00 -10.72
N TYR A 58 -8.17 -5.21 -9.41
CA TYR A 58 -8.23 -6.55 -8.80
C TYR A 58 -9.54 -6.81 -8.05
N ALA A 59 -9.86 -8.09 -7.86
CA ALA A 59 -11.00 -8.53 -7.06
C ALA A 59 -10.92 -8.07 -5.59
N GLU A 60 -12.07 -7.86 -4.95
CA GLU A 60 -12.19 -7.33 -3.57
C GLU A 60 -11.31 -8.07 -2.54
N SER A 61 -11.21 -9.39 -2.64
CA SER A 61 -10.35 -10.21 -1.77
C SER A 61 -8.87 -9.84 -1.90
N THR A 62 -8.41 -9.52 -3.11
CA THR A 62 -7.04 -9.08 -3.38
C THR A 62 -6.86 -7.63 -2.94
N ARG A 63 -7.88 -6.78 -3.17
CA ARG A 63 -7.89 -5.38 -2.71
C ARG A 63 -7.71 -5.26 -1.21
N TYR A 64 -8.36 -6.13 -0.45
CA TYR A 64 -8.24 -6.19 1.01
C TYR A 64 -6.77 -6.32 1.47
N TYR A 65 -6.01 -7.26 0.91
CA TYR A 65 -4.60 -7.46 1.29
C TYR A 65 -3.69 -6.28 0.90
N TRP A 66 -3.98 -5.61 -0.22
CA TRP A 66 -3.24 -4.42 -0.64
C TRP A 66 -3.54 -3.21 0.26
N LEU A 67 -4.82 -3.02 0.62
CA LEU A 67 -5.25 -1.98 1.54
C LEU A 67 -4.62 -2.16 2.92
N LEU A 68 -4.61 -3.40 3.43
CA LEU A 68 -3.96 -3.73 4.69
C LEU A 68 -2.47 -3.36 4.68
N THR A 69 -1.77 -3.68 3.59
CA THR A 69 -0.34 -3.34 3.43
C THR A 69 -0.10 -1.83 3.38
N ALA A 70 -0.93 -1.08 2.64
CA ALA A 70 -0.84 0.37 2.59
C ALA A 70 -1.16 1.01 3.95
N HIS A 71 -2.09 0.43 4.70
CA HIS A 71 -2.45 0.88 6.03
C HIS A 71 -1.28 0.73 7.02
N LEU A 72 -0.63 -0.44 7.04
CA LEU A 72 0.59 -0.70 7.84
C LEU A 72 1.72 0.28 7.49
N LEU A 73 1.90 0.59 6.21
CA LEU A 73 2.85 1.62 5.75
C LEU A 73 2.51 3.01 6.33
N THR A 74 1.23 3.41 6.30
CA THR A 74 0.83 4.73 6.83
C THR A 74 0.89 4.82 8.34
N LEU A 75 0.60 3.73 9.06
CA LEU A 75 0.77 3.63 10.51
C LEU A 75 2.23 3.88 10.88
N ARG A 76 3.16 3.18 10.22
CA ARG A 76 4.60 3.35 10.49
C ARG A 76 5.12 4.74 10.12
N LEU A 77 4.56 5.36 9.08
CA LEU A 77 4.90 6.74 8.71
C LEU A 77 4.32 7.80 9.67
N GLY A 78 3.55 7.40 10.70
CA GLY A 78 2.86 8.34 11.61
C GLY A 78 1.76 9.14 10.90
N LYS A 79 1.29 8.66 9.76
CA LYS A 79 0.37 9.36 8.84
C LYS A 79 -0.96 8.62 8.72
N PHE A 80 -1.50 8.13 9.83
CA PHE A 80 -2.80 7.45 9.88
C PHE A 80 -3.95 8.45 9.63
N ASN A 81 -4.41 8.54 8.38
CA ASN A 81 -5.74 9.05 8.03
C ASN A 81 -6.03 8.67 6.55
N LEU A 82 -6.16 7.38 6.30
CA LEU A 82 -6.74 6.86 5.07
C LEU A 82 -8.26 6.90 5.25
N SER A 83 -8.86 8.07 5.04
CA SER A 83 -10.30 8.17 4.87
C SER A 83 -10.63 7.47 3.54
N MET A 84 -10.92 6.17 3.64
CA MET A 84 -11.35 5.35 2.51
C MET A 84 -12.75 5.77 2.11
N LYS A 85 -12.87 6.88 1.37
CA LYS A 85 -14.00 7.07 0.46
C LYS A 85 -13.83 6.05 -0.66
N VAL A 86 -14.25 4.82 -0.41
CA VAL A 86 -14.62 3.88 -1.47
C VAL A 86 -15.76 4.58 -2.22
N LYS A 87 -15.41 5.23 -3.33
CA LYS A 87 -16.41 5.79 -4.23
C LYS A 87 -17.05 4.59 -4.91
N ASN A 88 -18.20 4.15 -4.38
CA ASN A 88 -19.09 3.22 -5.06
C ASN A 88 -19.36 3.81 -6.44
N ARG A 89 -18.72 3.24 -7.46
CA ARG A 89 -19.07 3.46 -8.85
C ARG A 89 -20.27 2.55 -9.13
N SER A 90 -21.42 2.97 -8.62
CA SER A 90 -22.73 2.38 -8.92
C SER A 90 -23.61 3.46 -9.55
N GLU A 91 -23.11 4.12 -10.60
CA GLU A 91 -23.91 4.95 -11.49
C GLU A 91 -23.29 4.84 -12.89
N ALA A 92 -23.74 3.84 -13.65
CA ALA A 92 -23.77 3.81 -15.11
C ALA A 92 -24.49 2.53 -15.51
N GLY A 93 -25.78 2.66 -15.86
CA GLY A 93 -26.67 1.59 -16.29
C GLY A 93 -28.09 1.92 -15.95
#